data_AF-A0A1H4BVG4-F1
#
_entry.id   AF-A0A1H4BVG4-F1
#
_cell.length_a   1.000
_cell.length_b   1.000
_cell.length_c   1.000
_cell.angle_alpha   90.00
_cell.angle_beta   90.00
_cell.angle_gamma   90.00
#
_symmetry.space_group_name_H-M   'P 1'
#
loop_
_entity.id
_entity.type
_entity.pdbx_description
1 polymer ?
#
loop_
_entity_poly.entity_id
_entity_poly.type
_entity_poly.pdbx_seq_one_letter_code
_entity_poly.pdbx_strand_id
1 'polypeptide(L)'
;MLHFLNNHIFLNLVHQNSTNQLICIVNKSVDIASIFPKNLFCDMDYNKLNLSRDKEIIIPRALYATTPDTFEEDIKKSENLYSSKMIVKYLKQTTENVSNKICLLVAKRYNVEPFVRFSL
;
A
#
# COMPACT_ATOMS: atom_id res chain seq x y z
N MET A 1 -33.98 26.72 -5.49
CA MET A 1 -34.26 25.42 -6.14
C MET A 1 -32.97 24.64 -6.20
N LEU A 2 -32.79 23.72 -5.25
CA LEU A 2 -31.62 22.86 -5.14
C LEU A 2 -31.65 21.83 -6.28
N HIS A 3 -30.54 21.64 -6.98
CA HIS A 3 -30.22 20.37 -7.63
C HIS A 3 -28.85 19.92 -7.13
N PHE A 4 -28.84 19.20 -6.01
CA PHE A 4 -27.69 18.42 -5.57
C PHE A 4 -27.76 17.07 -6.27
N LEU A 5 -26.95 16.90 -7.33
CA LEU A 5 -26.61 15.59 -7.84
C LEU A 5 -25.44 15.05 -7.00
N ASN A 6 -25.72 13.91 -6.37
CA ASN A 6 -24.80 13.13 -5.55
C ASN A 6 -23.44 12.91 -6.24
N ASN A 7 -22.40 13.53 -5.70
CA ASN A 7 -21.03 13.00 -5.67
C ASN A 7 -20.22 13.84 -4.69
N HIS A 8 -19.94 13.26 -3.52
CA HIS A 8 -19.10 13.87 -2.49
C HIS A 8 -17.64 13.95 -2.98
N ILE A 9 -17.31 15.00 -3.73
CA ILE A 9 -15.93 15.39 -4.05
C ILE A 9 -15.56 16.54 -3.11
N PHE A 10 -14.88 16.23 -2.00
CA PHE A 10 -14.21 17.25 -1.18
C PHE A 10 -12.83 17.52 -1.78
N LEU A 11 -12.65 18.69 -2.40
CA LEU A 11 -11.32 19.20 -2.75
C LEU A 11 -10.66 19.77 -1.50
N ASN A 12 -9.56 19.17 -1.05
CA ASN A 12 -8.65 19.81 -0.09
C ASN A 12 -7.39 20.27 -0.85
N LEU A 13 -7.20 21.59 -0.93
CA LEU A 13 -6.00 22.22 -1.46
C LEU A 13 -4.96 22.33 -0.33
N VAL A 14 -3.86 21.59 -0.43
CA VAL A 14 -2.65 21.87 0.35
C VAL A 14 -1.72 22.67 -0.54
N HIS A 15 -1.47 23.92 -0.16
CA HIS A 15 -0.57 24.82 -0.87
C HIS A 15 0.86 24.59 -0.39
N GLN A 16 1.74 24.01 -1.22
CA GLN A 16 3.19 24.13 -1.05
C GLN A 16 3.90 24.34 -2.39
N ASN A 17 4.31 25.59 -2.57
CA ASN A 17 5.49 26.12 -3.26
C ASN A 17 6.02 25.45 -4.54
N SER A 18 5.79 26.16 -5.65
CA SER A 18 6.71 26.45 -6.77
C SER A 18 7.49 25.27 -7.37
N THR A 19 6.79 24.40 -8.07
CA THR A 19 7.09 24.02 -9.46
C THR A 19 5.78 23.55 -10.08
N ASN A 20 5.44 24.04 -11.27
CA ASN A 20 4.20 23.72 -11.97
C ASN A 20 4.16 22.24 -12.39
N GLN A 21 3.85 21.36 -11.46
CA GLN A 21 3.26 20.07 -11.75
C GLN A 21 1.95 20.00 -10.99
N LEU A 22 0.85 20.13 -11.74
CA LEU A 22 -0.50 19.91 -11.26
C LEU A 22 -0.58 18.43 -10.83
N ILE A 23 -0.23 18.13 -9.58
CA ILE A 23 -0.49 16.81 -9.00
C ILE A 23 -1.98 16.79 -8.68
N CYS A 24 -2.79 16.41 -9.65
CA CYS A 24 -4.16 16.01 -9.39
C CYS A 24 -4.08 14.72 -8.55
N ILE A 25 -4.17 14.86 -7.23
CA ILE A 25 -4.51 13.71 -6.37
C ILE A 25 -5.95 13.37 -6.71
N VAL A 26 -6.12 12.51 -7.70
CA VAL A 26 -7.39 11.86 -7.98
C VAL A 26 -7.67 11.00 -6.75
N ASN A 27 -8.46 11.52 -5.81
CA ASN A 27 -9.06 10.72 -4.73
C ASN A 27 -10.17 9.86 -5.35
N LYS A 28 -9.79 8.95 -6.24
CA LYS A 28 -10.63 7.83 -6.61
C LYS A 28 -10.64 6.93 -5.39
N SER A 29 -11.81 6.61 -4.86
CA SER A 29 -11.94 5.50 -3.92
C SER A 29 -11.57 4.23 -4.67
N VAL A 30 -10.29 3.87 -4.66
CA VAL A 30 -9.82 2.64 -5.28
C VAL A 30 -10.16 1.51 -4.33
N ASP A 31 -11.01 0.60 -4.78
CA ASP A 31 -11.38 -0.59 -4.03
C ASP A 31 -10.16 -1.50 -3.93
N ILE A 32 -9.78 -1.87 -2.70
CA ILE A 32 -8.67 -2.77 -2.44
C ILE A 32 -8.84 -4.13 -3.12
N ALA A 33 -10.08 -4.61 -3.26
CA ALA A 33 -10.40 -5.88 -3.90
C ALA A 33 -10.19 -5.85 -5.43
N SER A 34 -10.03 -4.67 -6.03
CA SER A 34 -9.66 -4.52 -7.44
C SER A 34 -8.14 -4.61 -7.68
N ILE A 35 -7.33 -4.50 -6.62
CA ILE A 35 -5.86 -4.52 -6.69
C ILE A 35 -5.31 -5.83 -6.16
N PHE A 36 -5.82 -6.27 -5.01
CA PHE A 36 -5.33 -7.43 -4.29
C PHE A 36 -6.36 -8.56 -4.28
N PRO A 37 -5.93 -9.82 -4.37
CA PRO A 37 -6.80 -10.97 -4.19
C PRO A 37 -7.57 -10.89 -2.88
N LYS A 38 -8.89 -11.14 -2.92
CA LYS A 38 -9.74 -11.02 -1.74
C LYS A 38 -9.22 -11.88 -0.59
N ASN A 39 -8.89 -13.14 -0.85
CA ASN A 39 -8.42 -14.09 0.17
C ASN A 39 -7.28 -13.60 1.09
N LEU A 40 -6.51 -12.57 0.71
CA LEU A 40 -5.53 -11.93 1.59
C LEU A 40 -6.14 -11.22 2.82
N PHE A 41 -7.43 -10.87 2.75
CA PHE A 41 -8.14 -10.12 3.80
C PHE A 41 -9.46 -10.82 4.16
N CYS A 42 -9.52 -12.17 4.08
CA CYS A 42 -10.76 -12.93 4.32
C CYS A 42 -11.36 -12.76 5.72
N ASP A 43 -10.54 -12.33 6.67
CA ASP A 43 -10.89 -12.01 8.06
C ASP A 43 -11.31 -10.54 8.28
N MET A 44 -11.29 -9.71 7.23
CA MET A 44 -11.62 -8.29 7.31
C MET A 44 -12.79 -7.89 6.39
N ASP A 45 -13.48 -6.81 6.77
CA ASP A 45 -14.51 -6.19 5.92
C ASP A 45 -13.87 -5.27 4.87
N TYR A 46 -13.77 -5.73 3.62
CA TYR A 46 -13.18 -4.99 2.51
C TYR A 46 -13.79 -3.61 2.30
N ASN A 47 -15.10 -3.45 2.54
CA ASN A 47 -15.78 -2.18 2.32
C ASN A 47 -15.35 -1.10 3.34
N LYS A 48 -14.71 -1.51 4.44
CA LYS A 48 -14.23 -0.62 5.50
C LYS A 48 -12.72 -0.39 5.46
N LEU A 49 -12.00 -1.13 4.62
CA LEU A 49 -10.56 -0.97 4.43
C LEU A 49 -10.26 0.33 3.67
N ASN A 50 -9.36 1.12 4.24
CA ASN A 50 -8.90 2.36 3.67
C ASN A 50 -7.40 2.27 3.35
N LEU A 51 -7.06 2.43 2.07
CA LEU A 51 -5.67 2.35 1.59
C LEU A 51 -4.72 3.31 2.32
N SER A 52 -5.20 4.45 2.81
CA SER A 52 -4.36 5.43 3.50
C SER A 52 -4.22 5.19 5.01
N ARG A 53 -5.30 4.79 5.68
CA ARG A 53 -5.33 4.57 7.13
C ARG A 53 -4.75 3.20 7.50
N ASP A 54 -5.09 2.17 6.74
CA ASP A 54 -4.89 0.76 7.15
C ASP A 54 -3.60 0.15 6.56
N LYS A 55 -2.61 1.01 6.25
CA LYS A 55 -1.33 0.66 5.60
C LYS A 55 -0.53 -0.40 6.36
N GLU A 56 -0.60 -0.36 7.68
CA GLU A 56 0.14 -1.26 8.56
C GLU A 56 -0.31 -2.72 8.44
N ILE A 57 -1.52 -2.96 7.94
CA ILE A 57 -2.07 -4.29 7.66
C ILE A 57 -1.99 -4.58 6.16
N ILE A 58 -2.33 -3.60 5.32
CA ILE A 58 -2.40 -3.78 3.86
C ILE A 58 -1.03 -4.10 3.25
N ILE A 59 0.01 -3.34 3.60
CA ILE A 59 1.35 -3.52 3.02
C ILE A 59 1.92 -4.91 3.36
N PRO A 60 1.93 -5.35 4.63
CA PRO A 60 2.46 -6.66 4.97
C PRO A 60 1.65 -7.80 4.36
N ARG A 61 0.31 -7.72 4.35
CA ARG A 61 -0.53 -8.78 3.76
C ARG A 61 -0.40 -8.88 2.24
N ALA A 62 -0.22 -7.75 1.55
CA ALA A 62 0.07 -7.76 0.12
C ALA A 62 1.35 -8.57 -0.20
N LEU A 63 2.35 -8.53 0.69
CA LEU A 63 3.64 -9.21 0.53
C LEU A 63 3.72 -10.56 1.25
N TYR A 64 2.71 -10.92 2.04
CA TYR A 64 2.63 -12.18 2.76
C TYR A 64 2.49 -13.37 1.80
N ALA A 65 1.65 -13.25 0.77
CA ALA A 65 1.45 -14.31 -0.22
C ALA A 65 2.47 -14.29 -1.36
N THR A 66 3.42 -13.35 -1.34
CA THR A 66 4.41 -13.19 -2.39
C THR A 66 5.47 -14.29 -2.30
N THR A 67 5.87 -14.79 -3.47
CA THR A 67 7.00 -15.73 -3.62
C THR A 67 8.16 -15.02 -4.32
N PRO A 68 9.39 -15.54 -4.27
CA PRO A 68 10.50 -14.97 -5.04
C PRO A 68 10.19 -14.84 -6.54
N ASP A 69 9.40 -15.77 -7.09
CA ASP A 69 9.04 -15.80 -8.51
C ASP A 69 8.00 -14.71 -8.88
N THR A 70 7.07 -14.41 -7.98
CA THR A 70 6.03 -13.37 -8.19
C THR A 70 6.42 -12.00 -7.64
N PHE A 71 7.59 -11.88 -7.00
CA PHE A 71 8.00 -10.70 -6.25
C PHE A 71 7.94 -9.41 -7.07
N GLU A 72 8.47 -9.42 -8.30
CA GLU A 72 8.52 -8.23 -9.15
C GLU A 72 7.15 -7.69 -9.55
N GLU A 73 6.15 -8.56 -9.69
CA GLU A 73 4.79 -8.16 -10.04
C GLU A 73 4.03 -7.69 -8.80
N ASP A 74 4.17 -8.40 -7.69
CA ASP A 74 3.47 -8.08 -6.45
C ASP A 74 3.97 -6.79 -5.81
N ILE A 75 5.29 -6.57 -5.77
CA ILE A 75 5.87 -5.35 -5.19
C ILE A 75 5.43 -4.10 -5.95
N LYS A 76 5.27 -4.18 -7.28
CA LYS A 76 4.79 -3.06 -8.10
C LYS A 76 3.36 -2.65 -7.74
N LYS A 77 2.49 -3.61 -7.37
CA LYS A 77 1.13 -3.30 -6.89
C LYS A 77 1.20 -2.43 -5.62
N SER A 78 2.12 -2.75 -4.70
CA SER A 78 2.35 -1.94 -3.50
C SER A 78 2.99 -0.59 -3.81
N GLU A 79 3.93 -0.52 -4.76
CA GLU A 79 4.60 0.74 -5.17
C GLU A 79 3.67 1.74 -5.84
N ASN A 80 2.66 1.26 -6.56
CA ASN A 80 1.63 2.12 -7.13
C ASN A 80 0.79 2.84 -6.06
N LEU A 81 0.81 2.35 -4.81
CA LEU A 81 0.00 2.86 -3.70
C LEU A 81 0.85 3.56 -2.62
N TYR A 82 2.08 3.10 -2.43
CA TYR A 82 2.90 3.44 -1.27
C TYR A 82 4.34 3.72 -1.68
N SER A 83 4.96 4.71 -1.03
CA SER A 83 6.38 4.96 -1.20
C SER A 83 7.23 3.80 -0.65
N SER A 84 8.41 3.60 -1.23
CA SER A 84 9.39 2.60 -0.74
C SER A 84 9.70 2.76 0.75
N LYS A 85 9.81 4.01 1.24
CA LYS A 85 10.00 4.30 2.67
C LYS A 85 8.87 3.74 3.55
N MET A 86 7.62 3.85 3.10
CA MET A 86 6.47 3.33 3.83
C MET A 86 6.44 1.81 3.80
N ILE A 87 6.71 1.21 2.63
CA ILE A 87 6.79 -0.24 2.47
C ILE A 87 7.82 -0.82 3.44
N VAL A 88 9.04 -0.29 3.44
CA VAL A 88 10.11 -0.73 4.36
C VAL A 88 9.73 -0.50 5.81
N LYS A 89 9.18 0.67 6.16
CA LYS A 89 8.76 0.98 7.54
C LYS A 89 7.76 -0.05 8.07
N TYR A 90 6.68 -0.28 7.34
CA TYR A 90 5.61 -1.17 7.82
C TYR A 90 6.01 -2.64 7.76
N LEU A 91 6.82 -3.07 6.80
CA LEU A 91 7.42 -4.40 6.84
C LEU A 91 8.33 -4.62 8.04
N LYS A 92 9.10 -3.61 8.46
CA LYS A 92 9.93 -3.69 9.68
C LYS A 92 9.13 -3.67 10.98
N GLN A 93 7.88 -3.22 10.97
CA GLN A 93 7.05 -3.10 12.17
C GLN A 93 5.99 -4.20 12.29
N THR A 94 5.66 -4.86 11.18
CA THR A 94 4.55 -5.82 11.12
C THR A 94 4.76 -7.07 11.96
N THR A 95 3.67 -7.58 12.53
CA THR A 95 3.60 -8.89 13.17
C THR A 95 3.16 -10.00 12.19
N GLU A 96 2.78 -9.64 10.96
CA GLU A 96 2.40 -10.61 9.93
C GLU A 96 3.60 -11.48 9.53
N ASN A 97 3.34 -12.75 9.21
CA ASN A 97 4.39 -13.73 8.92
C ASN A 97 4.95 -13.61 7.49
N VAL A 98 5.49 -12.43 7.15
CA VAL A 98 6.14 -12.20 5.86
C VAL A 98 7.48 -12.93 5.84
N SER A 99 7.71 -13.74 4.79
CA SER A 99 8.94 -14.52 4.64
C SER A 99 10.19 -13.64 4.65
N ASN A 100 11.21 -14.04 5.41
CA ASN A 100 12.50 -13.34 5.46
C ASN A 100 13.13 -13.19 4.07
N LYS A 101 12.92 -14.16 3.16
CA LYS A 101 13.40 -14.05 1.78
C LYS A 101 12.79 -12.84 1.07
N ILE A 102 11.50 -12.58 1.28
CA ILE A 102 10.80 -11.41 0.73
C ILE A 102 11.34 -10.12 1.37
N CYS A 103 11.55 -10.09 2.70
CA CYS A 103 12.16 -8.93 3.36
C CYS A 103 13.55 -8.59 2.78
N LEU A 104 14.38 -9.60 2.50
CA LEU A 104 15.68 -9.41 1.87
C LEU A 104 15.57 -8.92 0.42
N LEU A 105 14.61 -9.43 -0.36
CA LEU A 105 14.34 -8.94 -1.72
C LEU A 105 13.89 -7.47 -1.71
N VAL A 106 13.04 -7.08 -0.77
CA VAL A 106 12.63 -5.68 -0.58
C VAL A 106 13.83 -4.80 -0.22
N ALA A 107 14.68 -5.26 0.71
CA ALA A 107 15.88 -4.53 1.11
C ALA A 107 16.82 -4.29 -0.07
N LYS A 108 17.05 -5.34 -0.88
CA LYS A 108 17.83 -5.27 -2.12
C LYS A 108 17.20 -4.31 -3.13
N ARG A 109 15.89 -4.39 -3.38
CA ARG A 109 15.16 -3.56 -4.35
C ARG A 109 15.32 -2.07 -4.04
N TYR A 110 15.27 -1.69 -2.77
CA TYR A 110 15.35 -0.28 -2.35
C TYR A 110 16.73 0.16 -1.88
N ASN A 111 17.74 -0.70 -2.01
CA ASN A 111 19.11 -0.44 -1.55
C ASN A 111 19.15 0.06 -0.10
N VAL A 112 18.44 -0.63 0.79
CA VAL A 112 18.44 -0.38 2.25
C VAL A 112 19.10 -1.55 2.98
N GLU A 113 19.48 -1.33 4.24
CA GLU A 113 20.05 -2.39 5.07
C GLU A 113 19.13 -3.63 5.11
N PRO A 114 19.68 -4.84 4.88
CA PRO A 114 18.95 -6.09 4.99
C PRO A 114 18.24 -6.22 6.33
N PHE A 115 17.01 -6.72 6.30
CA PHE A 115 16.23 -6.97 7.50
C PHE A 115 15.43 -8.26 7.38
N VAL A 116 15.17 -8.86 8.53
CA VAL A 116 14.37 -10.07 8.70
C VAL A 116 13.35 -9.80 9.81
N ARG A 117 12.24 -10.56 9.84
CA ARG A 117 11.22 -10.41 10.88
C ARG A 117 11.24 -11.54 11.88
N PHE A 118 11.46 -12.76 11.41
CA PHE A 118 11.49 -13.94 12.26
C PHE A 118 12.90 -14.51 12.23
N SER A 119 13.70 -14.14 13.21
CA SER A 119 14.94 -14.87 13.49
C SER A 119 14.57 -16.05 14.38
N LEU A 120 14.90 -17.26 13.94
CA LEU A 120 14.93 -18.45 14.80
C LEU A 120 16.06 -18.32 15.83
#